data_AF-A0A417PT08-F1
#
_entry.id   AF-A0A417PT08-F1
#
_cell.length_a   1.000
_cell.length_b   1.000
_cell.length_c   1.000
_cell.angle_alpha   90.00
_cell.angle_beta   90.00
_cell.angle_gamma   90.00
#
_symmetry.space_group_name_H-M   'P 1'
#
loop_
_entity.id
_entity.type
_entity.pdbx_description
1 polymer ?
#
loop_
_entity_poly.entity_id
_entity_poly.type
_entity_poly.pdbx_seq_one_letter_code
_entity_poly.pdbx_strand_id
1 'polypeptide(L)'
;MLKALKIHEMDNVAVVLGNVEKGEDVILSNESLNCIQAKDMIPVYHKISLTEIPEDGPVYKYGEIIGLASRLIQKGEHVHEHNVKSVLKTNN
;
A
#
# COMPACT_ATOMS: atom_id res chain seq x y z
N MET A 1 6.42 -10.24 12.85
CA MET A 1 6.85 -11.26 11.86
C MET A 1 6.77 -10.66 10.47
N LEU A 2 7.50 -11.21 9.50
CA LEU A 2 7.36 -10.80 8.10
C LEU A 2 5.89 -10.97 7.67
N LYS A 3 5.25 -9.87 7.26
CA LYS A 3 3.79 -9.88 7.00
C LYS A 3 3.36 -9.05 5.80
N ALA A 4 4.28 -8.39 5.10
CA ALA A 4 3.98 -7.71 3.84
C ALA A 4 5.07 -7.89 2.78
N LEU A 5 4.64 -7.92 1.52
CA LEU A 5 5.47 -8.08 0.34
C LEU A 5 5.42 -6.82 -0.52
N LYS A 6 6.56 -6.15 -0.64
CA LYS A 6 6.83 -5.09 -1.63
C LYS A 6 7.51 -5.75 -2.82
N ILE A 7 6.99 -5.56 -4.03
CA ILE A 7 7.42 -6.35 -5.20
C ILE A 7 8.45 -5.59 -6.02
N HIS A 8 8.23 -4.29 -6.23
CA HIS A 8 9.12 -3.43 -6.99
C HIS A 8 9.62 -2.26 -6.12
N GLU A 9 10.81 -1.72 -6.41
CA GLU A 9 11.40 -0.62 -5.64
C GLU A 9 10.55 0.66 -5.63
N MET A 10 9.89 0.93 -6.76
CA MET A 10 8.96 2.06 -6.93
C MET A 10 7.62 1.87 -6.22
N ASP A 11 7.31 0.67 -5.72
CA ASP A 11 6.02 0.43 -5.08
C ASP A 11 5.90 1.30 -3.82
N ASN A 12 4.80 2.06 -3.75
CA ASN A 12 4.44 2.84 -2.56
C ASN A 12 3.38 2.13 -1.70
N VAL A 13 3.05 0.89 -2.04
CA VAL A 13 2.18 -0.02 -1.29
C VAL A 13 2.81 -1.41 -1.22
N ALA A 14 2.48 -2.19 -0.19
CA ALA A 14 2.82 -3.60 -0.11
C ALA A 14 1.57 -4.46 0.09
N VAL A 15 1.61 -5.71 -0.33
CA VAL A 15 0.52 -6.68 -0.09
C VAL A 15 0.75 -7.34 1.26
N VAL A 16 -0.23 -7.31 2.16
CA VAL A 16 -0.15 -8.05 3.43
C VAL A 16 -0.39 -9.55 3.19
N LEU A 17 0.42 -10.40 3.81
CA LEU A 17 0.39 -11.86 3.67
C LEU A 17 -0.38 -12.55 4.81
N GLY A 18 -1.03 -11.77 5.67
CA GLY A 18 -1.95 -12.21 6.72
C GLY A 18 -2.81 -11.04 7.20
N ASN A 19 -3.87 -11.32 7.96
CA ASN A 19 -4.73 -10.28 8.54
C ASN A 19 -3.94 -9.40 9.49
N VAL A 20 -3.98 -8.08 9.32
CA VAL A 20 -3.29 -7.10 10.13
C VAL A 20 -4.28 -6.36 11.02
N GLU A 21 -3.98 -6.24 12.30
CA GLU A 21 -4.77 -5.46 13.24
C GLU A 21 -4.35 -3.98 13.25
N LYS A 22 -5.28 -3.09 13.60
CA LYS A 22 -4.94 -1.68 13.79
C LYS A 22 -3.88 -1.52 14.90
N GLY A 23 -2.84 -0.75 14.62
CA GLY A 23 -1.71 -0.54 15.51
C GLY A 23 -0.65 -1.64 15.45
N GLU A 24 -0.86 -2.71 14.67
CA GLU A 24 0.13 -3.77 14.50
C GLU A 24 1.32 -3.28 13.67
N ASP A 25 2.52 -3.66 14.11
CA ASP A 25 3.79 -3.43 13.42
C ASP A 25 4.00 -4.48 12.31
N VAL A 26 3.91 -4.03 11.05
CA VAL A 26 4.07 -4.85 9.85
C VAL A 26 5.52 -4.77 9.35
N ILE A 27 6.18 -5.93 9.26
CA ILE A 27 7.55 -6.06 8.72
C ILE A 27 7.47 -6.44 7.23
N LEU A 28 8.28 -5.79 6.40
CA LEU A 28 8.39 -5.99 4.95
C LEU A 28 9.49 -6.99 4.57
N SER A 29 9.36 -7.69 3.44
CA SER A 29 10.27 -8.79 3.05
C SER A 29 11.64 -8.37 2.55
N ASN A 30 11.76 -7.17 1.99
CA ASN A 30 12.90 -6.80 1.15
C ASN A 30 13.58 -5.48 1.52
N GLU A 31 13.14 -4.83 2.60
CA GLU A 31 13.80 -3.61 3.09
C GLU A 31 14.38 -3.87 4.46
N SER A 32 15.66 -3.57 4.62
CA SER A 32 16.47 -3.70 5.84
C SER A 32 15.76 -3.02 7.02
N LEU A 33 14.83 -3.76 7.63
CA LEU A 33 14.00 -3.37 8.78
C LEU A 33 13.26 -2.03 8.65
N ASN A 34 12.46 -1.87 7.59
CA ASN A 34 11.36 -0.91 7.61
C ASN A 34 10.11 -1.58 8.18
N CYS A 35 9.77 -1.23 9.43
CA CYS A 35 8.50 -1.55 10.06
C CYS A 35 7.50 -0.44 9.76
N ILE A 36 6.24 -0.82 9.51
CA ILE A 36 5.13 0.12 9.35
C ILE A 36 4.04 -0.25 10.34
N GLN A 37 3.69 0.69 11.20
CA GLN A 37 2.52 0.55 12.05
C GLN A 37 1.25 0.73 11.22
N ALA A 38 0.36 -0.26 11.27
CA ALA A 38 -0.92 -0.21 10.57
C ALA A 38 -1.87 0.80 11.24
N LYS A 39 -2.54 1.63 10.43
CA LYS A 39 -3.54 2.60 10.91
C LYS A 39 -4.95 2.05 10.92
N ASP A 40 -5.17 0.98 10.16
CA ASP A 40 -6.44 0.30 9.98
C ASP A 40 -6.27 -1.20 10.19
N MET A 41 -7.38 -1.91 10.36
CA MET A 41 -7.40 -3.35 10.14
C MET A 41 -7.26 -3.62 8.64
N ILE A 42 -6.35 -4.51 8.24
CA ILE A 42 -6.07 -4.82 6.84
C ILE A 42 -6.27 -6.32 6.60
N PRO A 43 -7.28 -6.73 5.80
CA PRO A 43 -7.46 -8.12 5.42
C PRO A 43 -6.25 -8.71 4.70
N VAL A 44 -6.03 -10.02 4.83
CA VAL A 44 -5.00 -10.73 4.04
C VAL A 44 -5.16 -10.45 2.54
N TYR A 45 -4.03 -10.30 1.84
CA TYR A 45 -3.91 -9.96 0.42
C TYR A 45 -4.37 -8.54 0.03
N HIS A 46 -4.81 -7.74 0.99
CA HIS A 46 -5.02 -6.30 0.76
C HIS A 46 -3.69 -5.54 0.85
N LYS A 47 -3.73 -4.23 0.57
CA LYS A 47 -2.55 -3.41 0.48
C LYS A 47 -2.42 -2.50 1.70
N ILE A 48 -1.20 -2.34 2.21
CA ILE A 48 -0.81 -1.33 3.20
C ILE A 48 0.01 -0.24 2.50
N SER A 49 -0.23 1.03 2.83
CA SER A 49 0.56 2.13 2.29
C SER A 49 1.95 2.21 2.93
N LEU A 50 2.99 2.30 2.10
CA LEU A 50 4.39 2.38 2.57
C LEU A 50 4.85 3.81 2.89
N THR A 51 4.13 4.78 2.34
CA THR A 51 4.36 6.22 2.47
C THR A 51 3.02 6.94 2.54
N GLU A 52 3.04 8.24 2.78
CA GLU A 52 1.90 9.09 2.46
C GLU A 52 1.71 9.16 0.93
N ILE A 53 0.46 9.08 0.47
CA ILE A 53 0.06 9.27 -0.92
C ILE A 53 -0.98 10.40 -0.92
N PRO A 54 -0.67 11.58 -1.48
CA PRO A 54 -1.62 12.70 -1.51
C PRO A 54 -2.87 12.34 -2.34
N GLU A 55 -3.96 13.07 -2.14
CA GLU A 55 -5.11 13.00 -3.07
C GLU A 55 -4.63 13.24 -4.51
N ASP A 56 -5.19 12.50 -5.46
CA ASP A 56 -4.75 12.44 -6.86
C ASP A 56 -3.32 11.88 -7.07
N GLY A 57 -2.62 11.53 -5.98
CA GLY A 57 -1.31 10.92 -6.03
C GLY A 57 -1.34 9.50 -6.60
N PRO A 58 -0.32 9.10 -7.37
CA PRO A 58 -0.24 7.77 -7.98
C PRO A 58 -0.06 6.67 -6.94
N VAL A 59 -0.83 5.59 -7.08
CA VAL A 59 -0.63 4.34 -6.34
C VAL A 59 0.20 3.40 -7.23
N TYR A 60 1.43 3.11 -6.80
CA TYR A 60 2.38 2.27 -7.52
C TYR A 60 2.38 0.85 -6.98
N LYS A 61 2.18 -0.13 -7.87
CA LYS A 61 2.36 -1.54 -7.59
C LYS A 61 2.93 -2.25 -8.81
N TYR A 62 3.87 -3.17 -8.62
CA TYR A 62 4.61 -3.83 -9.69
C TYR A 62 5.42 -2.83 -10.56
N GLY A 63 5.81 -1.69 -9.99
CA GLY A 63 6.48 -0.62 -10.73
C GLY A 63 5.54 0.23 -11.60
N GLU A 64 4.25 -0.04 -11.60
CA GLU A 64 3.26 0.60 -12.46
C GLU A 64 2.20 1.35 -11.65
N ILE A 65 1.65 2.41 -12.23
CA ILE A 65 0.49 3.10 -11.64
C ILE A 65 -0.74 2.19 -11.83
N ILE A 66 -1.34 1.78 -10.71
CA ILE A 66 -2.55 0.95 -10.68
C ILE A 66 -3.83 1.77 -10.41
N GLY A 67 -3.68 3.03 -10.05
CA GLY A 67 -4.77 3.94 -9.68
C GLY A 67 -4.21 5.24 -9.11
N LEU A 68 -5.11 6.17 -8.81
CA LEU A 68 -4.80 7.37 -8.02
C LEU A 68 -5.51 7.28 -6.68
N ALA A 69 -4.94 7.89 -5.66
CA ALA A 69 -5.64 8.04 -4.39
C ALA A 69 -6.86 8.96 -4.57
N SER A 70 -8.04 8.56 -4.08
CA SER A 70 -9.25 9.39 -4.12
C SER A 70 -9.35 10.37 -2.95
N ARG A 71 -8.43 10.26 -1.98
CA ARG A 71 -8.20 11.16 -0.86
C ARG A 71 -6.74 11.01 -0.43
N LEU A 72 -6.28 11.82 0.51
CA LEU A 72 -5.02 11.55 1.21
C LEU A 72 -5.04 10.15 1.84
N ILE A 73 -4.04 9.32 1.52
CA ILE A 73 -3.77 8.02 2.15
C ILE A 73 -2.52 8.16 3.00
N GLN A 74 -2.64 7.96 4.31
CA GLN A 74 -1.48 8.04 5.19
C GLN A 74 -0.65 6.76 5.15
N LYS A 75 0.65 6.87 5.47
CA LYS A 75 1.50 5.69 5.69
C LYS A 75 0.85 4.75 6.72
N GLY A 76 0.79 3.46 6.41
CA GLY A 76 0.17 2.42 7.24
C GLY A 76 -1.34 2.23 7.04
N GLU A 77 -2.02 3.05 6.23
CA GLU A 77 -3.45 2.85 5.94
C GLU A 77 -3.72 1.68 4.98
N HIS A 78 -4.94 1.17 5.05
CA HIS A 78 -5.47 0.18 4.12
C HIS A 78 -5.71 0.80 2.74
N VAL A 79 -5.08 0.29 1.69
CA VAL A 79 -5.23 0.77 0.31
C VAL A 79 -6.11 -0.16 -0.53
N HIS A 80 -7.32 0.30 -0.89
CA HIS A 80 -8.31 -0.47 -1.64
C HIS A 80 -9.29 0.41 -2.42
N GLU A 81 -10.35 -0.15 -2.99
CA GLU A 81 -11.31 0.57 -3.83
C GLU A 81 -11.96 1.78 -3.16
N HIS A 82 -12.10 1.79 -1.84
CA HIS A 82 -12.71 2.91 -1.11
C HIS A 82 -11.84 4.19 -1.10
N ASN A 83 -10.52 4.06 -1.31
CA ASN A 83 -9.57 5.18 -1.32
C ASN A 83 -8.68 5.23 -2.58
N VAL A 84 -8.97 4.40 -3.57
CA VAL A 84 -8.26 4.37 -4.86
C VAL A 84 -9.26 4.42 -6.00
N LYS A 85 -9.06 5.38 -6.91
CA LYS A 85 -9.80 5.48 -8.18
C LYS A 85 -8.97 4.89 -9.32
N SER A 86 -9.63 4.13 -10.19
CA SER A 86 -9.00 3.56 -11.38
C SER A 86 -8.57 4.65 -12.34
N VAL A 87 -7.40 4.46 -12.95
CA VAL A 87 -6.95 5.24 -14.11
C VAL A 87 -7.09 4.41 -15.36
N LEU A 88 -7.71 4.98 -16.38
CA LEU A 88 -7.62 4.44 -17.73
C LEU A 88 -6.23 4.80 -18.25
N LYS A 89 -5.38 3.80 -18.51
CA LYS A 89 -4.20 4.03 -19.34
C LYS A 89 -4.68 4.25 -20.77
N THR A 90 -4.82 5.50 -21.18
CA THR A 90 -4.81 5.83 -22.61
C THR A 90 -3.40 5.58 -23.11
N ASN A 91 -3.23 4.45 -23.80
CA ASN A 91 -2.00 4.18 -24.55
C ASN A 91 -1.92 5.26 -25.66
N ASN A 92 -0.92 6.14 -25.57
CA ASN A 92 -0.48 6.95 -26.71
C ASN A 92 0.40 6.11 -27.63
#